data_AF-A0A432EI19-F1
#
_entry.id   AF-A0A432EI19-F1
#
_cell.length_a   1.000
_cell.length_b   1.000
_cell.length_c   1.000
_cell.angle_alpha   90.00
_cell.angle_beta   90.00
_cell.angle_gamma   90.00
#
_symmetry.space_group_name_H-M   'P 1'
#
loop_
_entity.id
_entity.type
_entity.pdbx_description
1 polymer ?
#
loop_
_entity_poly.entity_id
_entity_poly.type
_entity_poly.pdbx_seq_one_letter_code
_entity_poly.pdbx_strand_id
1 'polypeptide(L)'
;MQKSFLCYHQTLQHMLESLEKLGKLFGEFKPYDTIEGDFVLVLNLDDKGNFLDFELEEFSKEKLDKYFYKDSGASNPPSWTPTLNLNLKEPQKTLKTAIKRLEVLADFGNLKIENLKNLNFEELTETLREKLKEIPPKKKVIFTVKLNGRHIGEIEELKEGLEKFLEHRFSEKITSSEGVCSICKKLKKVFGEGLFPVKFYTLDKPNFIHGGFKRKEFVFPICYECGLKLKEGWNFVVRNLTFNFAGSIKFHLLPELVIEDEEKLKWLVERRLLETAQKVNGLSERAKEKLEQDERRILKKISEEGNYFTVHLLFLKKKNKEERIKLYLYGIYPSRLKELFEFKKYTEQLLGIDFNYSTVWDFFKENYEREFYEYVRSTFKGFPFNKILLLKVILEKLKQLLEEKESLNSFELALKNALGVYLFSLLACGGLNMEEKNPNCLEKSESLEEFLNCFPLLRGGAEKGLFLLGVLTGKLLQIQEGRLEGNKPFLKKLKGLKMRKGDFKNLFTELVAKLEEYNQAGEFPILTKKVKKLIEKTAQYLLSCEDWKLSDKEANFIFACGMGLSQRVFEILDKETREAG
;
A
#
# COMPACT_ATOMS: atom_id res chain seq x y z
N MET A 1 1.46 4.79 29.45
CA MET A 1 0.20 4.44 28.76
C MET A 1 -0.55 5.64 28.19
N GLN A 2 -0.66 6.79 28.88
CA GLN A 2 -1.34 7.98 28.34
C GLN A 2 -0.66 8.63 27.10
N LYS A 3 0.69 8.73 27.07
CA LYS A 3 1.43 9.30 25.91
C LYS A 3 1.29 8.48 24.61
N SER A 4 1.26 7.16 24.71
CA SER A 4 1.06 6.28 23.54
C SER A 4 -0.38 6.34 23.01
N PHE A 5 -1.36 6.59 23.89
CA PHE A 5 -2.76 6.76 23.52
C PHE A 5 -3.01 8.08 22.79
N LEU A 6 -2.43 9.20 23.26
CA LEU A 6 -2.55 10.51 22.59
C LEU A 6 -1.99 10.49 21.16
N CYS A 7 -0.84 9.86 20.96
CA CYS A 7 -0.19 9.77 19.64
C CYS A 7 -0.99 8.88 18.67
N TYR A 8 -1.59 7.79 19.17
CA TYR A 8 -2.49 6.94 18.39
C TYR A 8 -3.77 7.70 18.00
N HIS A 9 -4.29 8.53 18.92
CA HIS A 9 -5.49 9.34 18.69
C HIS A 9 -5.27 10.41 17.61
N GLN A 10 -4.17 11.16 17.66
CA GLN A 10 -3.84 12.16 16.63
C GLN A 10 -3.62 11.52 15.26
N THR A 11 -2.92 10.39 15.23
CA THR A 11 -2.63 9.68 13.97
C THR A 11 -3.91 9.21 13.29
N LEU A 12 -4.85 8.61 14.03
CA LEU A 12 -6.13 8.17 13.47
C LEU A 12 -7.04 9.33 13.06
N GLN A 13 -6.91 10.49 13.72
CA GLN A 13 -7.70 11.68 13.42
C GLN A 13 -7.41 12.22 12.00
N HIS A 14 -6.15 12.29 11.57
CA HIS A 14 -5.81 12.71 10.20
C HIS A 14 -6.42 11.81 9.12
N MET A 15 -6.42 10.50 9.35
CA MET A 15 -7.06 9.55 8.44
C MET A 15 -8.57 9.77 8.38
N LEU A 16 -9.21 9.96 9.54
CA LEU A 16 -10.64 10.19 9.66
C LEU A 16 -11.08 11.48 8.96
N GLU A 17 -10.37 12.58 9.19
CA GLU A 17 -10.65 13.87 8.57
C GLU A 17 -10.46 13.82 7.05
N SER A 18 -9.40 13.14 6.59
CA SER A 18 -9.17 12.92 5.15
C SER A 18 -10.32 12.12 4.52
N LEU A 19 -10.76 11.04 5.17
CA LEU A 19 -11.89 10.23 4.69
C LEU A 19 -13.20 11.00 4.69
N GLU A 20 -13.48 11.81 5.72
CA GLU A 20 -14.69 12.63 5.76
C GLU A 20 -14.71 13.63 4.60
N LYS A 21 -13.60 14.34 4.37
CA LYS A 21 -13.46 15.32 3.28
C LYS A 21 -13.64 14.67 1.91
N LEU A 22 -13.00 13.52 1.67
CA LEU A 22 -13.19 12.76 0.44
C LEU A 22 -14.64 12.27 0.28
N GLY A 23 -15.26 11.79 1.36
CA GLY A 23 -16.66 11.38 1.35
C GLY A 23 -17.62 12.54 1.08
N LYS A 24 -17.32 13.75 1.56
CA LYS A 24 -18.10 14.95 1.27
C LYS A 24 -17.97 15.39 -0.19
N LEU A 25 -16.76 15.35 -0.76
CA LEU A 25 -16.48 15.88 -2.10
C LEU A 25 -16.78 14.88 -3.22
N PHE A 26 -16.48 13.61 -2.98
CA PHE A 26 -16.48 12.54 -3.98
C PHE A 26 -17.34 11.34 -3.59
N GLY A 27 -17.85 11.34 -2.36
CA GLY A 27 -18.87 10.38 -2.01
C GLY A 27 -20.08 10.63 -2.89
N GLU A 28 -20.45 9.64 -3.69
CA GLU A 28 -21.80 9.56 -4.19
C GLU A 28 -22.67 9.21 -3.00
N PHE A 29 -23.07 10.21 -2.19
CA PHE A 29 -24.12 9.99 -1.21
C PHE A 29 -25.39 9.69 -1.98
N LYS A 30 -25.57 8.42 -2.29
CA LYS A 30 -26.80 7.88 -2.80
C LYS A 30 -27.48 7.30 -1.57
N PRO A 31 -28.59 7.90 -1.11
CA PRO A 31 -29.45 7.27 -0.10
C PRO A 31 -30.07 5.95 -0.62
N TYR A 32 -29.70 5.53 -1.82
CA TYR A 32 -30.04 4.30 -2.50
C TYR A 32 -28.77 3.59 -3.02
N ASP A 33 -28.82 2.27 -3.17
CA ASP A 33 -27.78 1.44 -3.77
C ASP A 33 -28.10 1.13 -5.25
N THR A 34 -27.12 0.64 -5.99
CA THR A 34 -27.32 0.20 -7.37
C THR A 34 -28.09 -1.11 -7.43
N ILE A 35 -29.08 -1.19 -8.33
CA ILE A 35 -29.79 -2.41 -8.69
C ILE A 35 -29.75 -2.59 -10.21
N GLU A 36 -29.85 -3.81 -10.69
CA GLU A 36 -29.91 -4.12 -12.13
C GLU A 36 -31.14 -4.95 -12.43
N GLY A 37 -31.84 -4.63 -13.50
CA GLY A 37 -32.99 -5.37 -14.02
C GLY A 37 -33.15 -5.16 -15.52
N ASP A 38 -34.00 -5.95 -16.14
CA ASP A 38 -34.51 -5.73 -17.50
C ASP A 38 -35.79 -4.88 -17.48
N PHE A 39 -36.66 -5.13 -16.49
CA PHE A 39 -37.95 -4.44 -16.32
C PHE A 39 -38.17 -4.00 -14.88
N VAL A 40 -39.04 -3.01 -14.71
CA VAL A 40 -39.54 -2.56 -13.41
C VAL A 40 -41.05 -2.71 -13.38
N LEU A 41 -41.53 -3.52 -12.44
CA LEU A 41 -42.93 -3.68 -12.13
C LEU A 41 -43.30 -2.73 -10.99
N VAL A 42 -44.21 -1.81 -11.27
CA VAL A 42 -44.59 -0.72 -10.37
C VAL A 42 -46.00 -0.99 -9.84
N LEU A 43 -46.14 -1.01 -8.52
CA LEU A 43 -47.44 -0.93 -7.85
C LEU A 43 -47.84 0.54 -7.73
N ASN A 44 -48.92 0.94 -8.39
CA ASN A 44 -49.45 2.30 -8.28
C ASN A 44 -50.49 2.38 -7.16
N LEU A 45 -50.25 3.30 -6.22
CA LEU A 45 -51.15 3.63 -5.13
C LEU A 45 -51.59 5.10 -5.22
N ASP A 46 -52.81 5.41 -4.80
CA ASP A 46 -53.24 6.81 -4.61
C ASP A 46 -52.61 7.45 -3.36
N ASP A 47 -52.96 8.70 -3.05
CA ASP A 47 -52.45 9.43 -1.89
C ASP A 47 -52.83 8.80 -0.54
N LYS A 48 -53.94 8.05 -0.49
CA LYS A 48 -54.40 7.34 0.71
C LYS A 48 -53.86 5.91 0.81
N GLY A 49 -53.17 5.42 -0.22
CA GLY A 49 -52.61 4.08 -0.29
C GLY A 49 -53.56 3.01 -0.82
N ASN A 50 -54.63 3.40 -1.54
CA ASN A 50 -55.49 2.47 -2.25
C ASN A 50 -54.80 1.98 -3.52
N PHE A 51 -55.04 0.72 -3.88
CA PHE A 51 -54.55 0.14 -5.13
C PHE A 51 -55.21 0.79 -6.35
N LEU A 52 -54.40 1.17 -7.33
CA LEU A 52 -54.86 1.66 -8.63
C LEU A 52 -54.66 0.58 -9.70
N ASP A 53 -53.40 0.26 -9.99
CA ASP A 53 -53.02 -0.76 -10.97
C ASP A 53 -51.55 -1.21 -10.80
N PHE A 54 -51.13 -2.12 -11.68
CA PHE A 54 -49.72 -2.46 -11.89
C PHE A 54 -49.26 -1.96 -13.25
N GLU A 55 -48.14 -1.25 -13.28
CA GLU A 55 -47.48 -0.75 -14.49
C GLU A 55 -46.18 -1.52 -14.71
N LEU A 56 -45.89 -1.88 -15.97
CA LEU A 56 -44.62 -2.49 -16.36
C LEU A 56 -43.85 -1.50 -17.24
N GLU A 57 -42.65 -1.12 -16.81
CA GLU A 57 -41.76 -0.24 -17.59
C GLU A 57 -40.38 -0.89 -17.80
N GLU A 58 -39.66 -0.44 -18.82
CA GLU A 58 -38.27 -0.84 -19.05
C GLU A 58 -37.34 -0.26 -17.98
N PHE A 59 -36.38 -1.07 -17.52
CA PHE A 59 -35.40 -0.61 -16.55
C PHE A 59 -34.44 0.41 -17.16
N SER A 60 -34.28 1.55 -16.49
CA SER A 60 -33.26 2.54 -16.82
C SER A 60 -32.29 2.76 -15.66
N LYS A 61 -30.98 2.72 -15.95
CA LYS A 61 -29.93 3.10 -15.00
C LYS A 61 -30.00 4.59 -14.62
N GLU A 62 -30.64 5.41 -15.44
CA GLU A 62 -30.84 6.85 -15.19
C GLU A 62 -31.93 7.12 -14.14
N LYS A 63 -32.81 6.14 -13.86
CA LYS A 63 -33.91 6.26 -12.88
C LYS A 63 -33.58 5.63 -11.51
N LEU A 64 -32.32 5.28 -11.24
CA LEU A 64 -31.93 4.61 -9.99
C LEU A 64 -32.27 5.43 -8.74
N ASP A 65 -32.14 6.75 -8.83
CA ASP A 65 -32.55 7.70 -7.79
C ASP A 65 -34.06 7.67 -7.54
N LYS A 66 -34.88 7.53 -8.58
CA LYS A 66 -36.34 7.40 -8.49
C LYS A 66 -36.75 6.07 -7.88
N TYR A 67 -36.15 4.97 -8.36
CA TYR A 67 -36.42 3.63 -7.82
C TYR A 67 -36.01 3.52 -6.37
N PHE A 68 -34.95 4.22 -5.96
CA PHE A 68 -34.54 4.36 -4.56
C PHE A 68 -34.36 3.01 -3.85
N TYR A 69 -33.67 2.07 -4.50
CA TYR A 69 -33.35 0.76 -3.91
C TYR A 69 -32.36 0.90 -2.76
N LYS A 70 -32.49 0.14 -1.67
CA LYS A 70 -31.46 0.10 -0.61
C LYS A 70 -31.26 -1.33 -0.13
N ASP A 71 -30.08 -1.89 -0.32
CA ASP A 71 -29.75 -3.24 0.13
C ASP A 71 -29.68 -3.30 1.65
N SER A 72 -30.23 -4.38 2.22
CA SER A 72 -30.17 -4.64 3.64
C SER A 72 -28.88 -5.35 4.08
N GLY A 73 -28.17 -5.96 3.13
CA GLY A 73 -27.02 -6.83 3.37
C GLY A 73 -27.35 -8.14 4.08
N ALA A 74 -28.63 -8.47 4.25
CA ALA A 74 -29.12 -9.71 4.87
C ALA A 74 -29.89 -10.56 3.86
N SER A 75 -29.85 -11.89 4.02
CA SER A 75 -30.62 -12.83 3.20
C SER A 75 -32.13 -12.64 3.32
N ASN A 76 -32.61 -12.00 4.41
CA ASN A 76 -34.01 -11.65 4.58
C ASN A 76 -34.14 -10.52 5.64
N PRO A 77 -34.74 -9.35 5.33
CA PRO A 77 -35.38 -8.96 4.08
C PRO A 77 -34.36 -8.45 3.05
N PRO A 78 -34.58 -8.58 1.74
CA PRO A 78 -33.60 -8.27 0.71
C PRO A 78 -33.41 -6.77 0.41
N SER A 79 -34.15 -5.89 1.10
CA SER A 79 -34.12 -4.44 0.91
C SER A 79 -34.65 -3.69 2.14
N TRP A 80 -34.14 -2.48 2.36
CA TRP A 80 -34.68 -1.48 3.31
C TRP A 80 -35.73 -0.55 2.72
N THR A 81 -35.94 -0.63 1.41
CA THR A 81 -36.91 0.20 0.68
C THR A 81 -38.00 -0.69 0.07
N PRO A 82 -39.12 -0.10 -0.41
CA PRO A 82 -40.17 -0.84 -1.14
C PRO A 82 -39.69 -1.40 -2.49
N THR A 83 -38.48 -1.03 -2.90
CA THR A 83 -37.86 -1.49 -4.14
C THR A 83 -37.00 -2.72 -3.87
N LEU A 84 -37.16 -3.79 -4.66
CA LEU A 84 -36.43 -5.05 -4.50
C LEU A 84 -36.48 -5.91 -5.76
N ASN A 85 -35.58 -6.90 -5.87
CA ASN A 85 -35.68 -7.91 -6.93
C ASN A 85 -36.95 -8.74 -6.74
N LEU A 86 -37.77 -8.84 -7.79
CA LEU A 86 -39.01 -9.60 -7.78
C LEU A 86 -38.72 -11.11 -7.78
N ASN A 87 -39.23 -11.83 -6.78
CA ASN A 87 -39.22 -13.28 -6.80
C ASN A 87 -40.38 -13.80 -7.67
N LEU A 88 -40.08 -14.18 -8.92
CA LEU A 88 -41.07 -14.71 -9.87
C LEU A 88 -41.76 -16.00 -9.41
N LYS A 89 -41.13 -16.80 -8.53
CA LYS A 89 -41.74 -18.03 -7.98
C LYS A 89 -42.72 -17.73 -6.85
N GLU A 90 -42.47 -16.68 -6.09
CA GLU A 90 -43.28 -16.29 -4.93
C GLU A 90 -43.54 -14.77 -4.90
N PRO A 91 -44.24 -14.23 -5.92
CA PRO A 91 -44.43 -12.79 -6.07
C PRO A 91 -45.17 -12.14 -4.88
N GLN A 92 -46.06 -12.90 -4.23
CA GLN A 92 -46.76 -12.49 -3.01
C GLN A 92 -45.83 -12.11 -1.85
N LYS A 93 -44.65 -12.76 -1.74
CA LYS A 93 -43.66 -12.41 -0.69
C LYS A 93 -43.01 -11.06 -0.99
N THR A 94 -42.75 -10.79 -2.27
CA THR A 94 -42.19 -9.51 -2.74
C THR A 94 -43.16 -8.38 -2.43
N LEU A 95 -44.43 -8.55 -2.82
CA LEU A 95 -45.51 -7.57 -2.56
C LEU A 95 -45.66 -7.25 -1.07
N LYS A 96 -45.78 -8.28 -0.22
CA LYS A 96 -45.86 -8.12 1.25
C LYS A 96 -44.63 -7.40 1.82
N THR A 97 -43.45 -7.71 1.31
CA THR A 97 -42.21 -7.05 1.75
C THR A 97 -42.18 -5.59 1.34
N ALA A 98 -42.57 -5.27 0.10
CA ALA A 98 -42.60 -3.91 -0.42
C ALA A 98 -43.57 -3.02 0.39
N ILE A 99 -44.79 -3.49 0.62
CA ILE A 99 -45.81 -2.76 1.40
C ILE A 99 -45.35 -2.55 2.84
N LYS A 100 -44.82 -3.59 3.50
CA LYS A 100 -44.26 -3.46 4.86
C LYS A 100 -43.11 -2.46 4.93
N ARG A 101 -42.28 -2.39 3.88
CA ARG A 101 -41.18 -1.42 3.80
C ARG A 101 -41.72 -0.01 3.62
N LEU A 102 -42.72 0.17 2.77
CA LEU A 102 -43.36 1.46 2.57
C LEU A 102 -43.99 1.98 3.86
N GLU A 103 -44.70 1.11 4.59
CA GLU A 103 -45.27 1.42 5.90
C GLU A 103 -44.21 1.91 6.90
N VAL A 104 -43.12 1.15 7.06
CA VAL A 104 -42.01 1.53 7.96
C VAL A 104 -41.41 2.87 7.55
N LEU A 105 -41.15 3.09 6.26
CA LEU A 105 -40.58 4.36 5.82
C LEU A 105 -41.55 5.54 6.03
N ALA A 106 -42.84 5.33 5.78
CA ALA A 106 -43.87 6.33 5.99
C ALA A 106 -43.99 6.71 7.48
N ASP A 107 -43.97 5.73 8.38
CA ASP A 107 -44.00 5.95 9.82
C ASP A 107 -42.81 6.78 10.31
N PHE A 108 -41.58 6.42 9.91
CA PHE A 108 -40.38 7.18 10.27
C PHE A 108 -40.32 8.55 9.58
N GLY A 109 -40.95 8.67 8.40
CA GLY A 109 -41.04 9.89 7.60
C GLY A 109 -42.15 10.85 8.03
N ASN A 110 -43.01 10.46 8.98
CA ASN A 110 -44.25 11.16 9.33
C ASN A 110 -45.24 11.33 8.15
N LEU A 111 -45.21 10.42 7.18
CA LEU A 111 -46.15 10.38 6.06
C LEU A 111 -47.34 9.49 6.43
N LYS A 112 -48.56 10.04 6.41
CA LYS A 112 -49.78 9.26 6.67
C LYS A 112 -50.27 8.59 5.39
N ILE A 113 -50.36 7.26 5.40
CA ILE A 113 -50.97 6.47 4.34
C ILE A 113 -52.04 5.56 4.94
N GLU A 114 -53.29 6.06 4.97
CA GLU A 114 -54.38 5.52 5.80
C GLU A 114 -54.76 4.07 5.44
N ASN A 115 -54.80 3.75 4.15
CA ASN A 115 -55.38 2.50 3.66
C ASN A 115 -54.35 1.40 3.40
N LEU A 116 -53.07 1.63 3.68
CA LEU A 116 -52.00 0.65 3.41
C LEU A 116 -52.23 -0.69 4.13
N LYS A 117 -52.79 -0.65 5.34
CA LYS A 117 -53.13 -1.83 6.16
C LYS A 117 -54.40 -2.55 5.70
N ASN A 118 -55.25 -1.87 4.94
CA ASN A 118 -56.54 -2.36 4.47
C ASN A 118 -56.47 -2.97 3.06
N LEU A 119 -55.27 -3.01 2.47
CA LEU A 119 -55.06 -3.59 1.15
C LEU A 119 -55.43 -5.08 1.12
N ASN A 120 -56.30 -5.45 0.18
CA ASN A 120 -56.68 -6.84 -0.06
C ASN A 120 -55.54 -7.59 -0.76
N PHE A 121 -54.68 -8.24 0.02
CA PHE A 121 -53.51 -8.94 -0.49
C PHE A 121 -53.84 -10.12 -1.42
N GLU A 122 -55.00 -10.75 -1.28
CA GLU A 122 -55.39 -11.88 -2.15
C GLU A 122 -55.67 -11.37 -3.56
N GLU A 123 -56.51 -10.34 -3.68
CA GLU A 123 -56.86 -9.67 -4.93
C GLU A 123 -55.62 -9.08 -5.62
N LEU A 124 -54.80 -8.33 -4.87
CA LEU A 124 -53.53 -7.79 -5.38
C LEU A 124 -52.59 -8.87 -5.91
N THR A 125 -52.53 -10.03 -5.25
CA THR A 125 -51.67 -11.13 -5.68
C THR A 125 -52.18 -11.75 -6.98
N GLU A 126 -53.50 -11.83 -7.17
CA GLU A 126 -54.11 -12.33 -8.40
C GLU A 126 -53.86 -11.36 -9.56
N THR A 127 -54.13 -10.07 -9.37
CA THR A 127 -53.82 -9.04 -10.38
C THR A 127 -52.33 -8.99 -10.73
N LEU A 128 -51.46 -9.13 -9.72
CA LEU A 128 -50.02 -9.20 -9.91
C LEU A 128 -49.65 -10.40 -10.81
N ARG A 129 -50.19 -11.59 -10.55
CA ARG A 129 -49.91 -12.80 -11.35
C ARG A 129 -50.34 -12.64 -12.80
N GLU A 130 -51.47 -12.00 -13.06
CA GLU A 130 -51.90 -11.68 -14.43
C GLU A 130 -50.91 -10.76 -15.12
N LYS A 131 -50.48 -9.68 -14.44
CA LYS A 131 -49.49 -8.74 -15.00
C LYS A 131 -48.14 -9.39 -15.30
N LEU A 132 -47.72 -10.37 -14.50
CA LEU A 132 -46.46 -11.10 -14.72
C LEU A 132 -46.44 -11.92 -16.02
N LYS A 133 -47.61 -12.25 -16.60
CA LYS A 133 -47.67 -12.97 -17.89
C LYS A 133 -47.17 -12.12 -19.07
N GLU A 134 -47.16 -10.79 -18.93
CA GLU A 134 -46.63 -9.87 -19.93
C GLU A 134 -45.09 -9.88 -19.99
N ILE A 135 -44.43 -10.44 -18.97
CA ILE A 135 -42.97 -10.40 -18.84
C ILE A 135 -42.32 -11.60 -19.56
N PRO A 136 -41.34 -11.38 -20.46
CA PRO A 136 -40.63 -12.48 -21.10
C PRO A 136 -39.90 -13.39 -20.10
N PRO A 137 -39.82 -14.71 -20.36
CA PRO A 137 -39.14 -15.64 -19.46
C PRO A 137 -37.64 -15.33 -19.34
N LYS A 138 -37.07 -15.65 -18.17
CA LYS A 138 -35.65 -15.45 -17.81
C LYS A 138 -35.17 -14.00 -17.73
N LYS A 139 -36.10 -13.03 -17.66
CA LYS A 139 -35.81 -11.62 -17.41
C LYS A 139 -35.74 -11.31 -15.92
N LYS A 140 -34.83 -10.39 -15.55
CA LYS A 140 -34.67 -9.91 -14.18
C LYS A 140 -35.62 -8.73 -13.97
N VAL A 141 -36.53 -8.85 -13.01
CA VAL A 141 -37.56 -7.83 -12.77
C VAL A 141 -37.33 -7.20 -11.41
N ILE A 142 -37.39 -5.87 -11.36
CA ILE A 142 -37.40 -5.10 -10.11
C ILE A 142 -38.86 -4.80 -9.78
N PHE A 143 -39.23 -4.92 -8.52
CA PHE A 143 -40.51 -4.45 -8.00
C PHE A 143 -40.30 -3.11 -7.29
N THR A 144 -41.19 -2.14 -7.49
CA THR A 144 -41.20 -0.86 -6.77
C THR A 144 -42.64 -0.36 -6.58
N VAL A 145 -42.80 0.78 -5.90
CA VAL A 145 -44.11 1.40 -5.62
C VAL A 145 -44.08 2.86 -6.05
N LYS A 146 -45.20 3.34 -6.62
CA LYS A 146 -45.50 4.77 -6.78
C LYS A 146 -46.65 5.15 -5.87
N LEU A 147 -46.55 6.32 -5.23
CA LEU A 147 -47.62 6.90 -4.40
C LEU A 147 -48.06 8.22 -5.04
N ASN A 148 -49.33 8.32 -5.40
CA ASN A 148 -49.91 9.46 -6.10
C ASN A 148 -49.06 9.86 -7.34
N GLY A 149 -48.73 8.87 -8.17
CA GLY A 149 -47.95 9.04 -9.40
C GLY A 149 -46.45 9.30 -9.24
N ARG A 150 -45.93 9.44 -8.00
CA ARG A 150 -44.51 9.70 -7.72
C ARG A 150 -43.79 8.43 -7.26
N HIS A 151 -42.59 8.18 -7.77
CA HIS A 151 -41.75 7.09 -7.26
C HIS A 151 -41.27 7.37 -5.83
N ILE A 152 -40.87 6.32 -5.10
CA ILE A 152 -40.37 6.44 -3.73
C ILE A 152 -39.24 7.48 -3.60
N GLY A 153 -38.30 7.49 -4.54
CA GLY A 153 -37.19 8.44 -4.55
C GLY A 153 -37.57 9.89 -4.88
N GLU A 154 -38.83 10.15 -5.23
CA GLU A 154 -39.36 11.49 -5.50
C GLU A 154 -40.15 12.06 -4.31
N ILE A 155 -40.30 11.29 -3.21
CA ILE A 155 -41.09 11.65 -2.02
C ILE A 155 -40.13 11.90 -0.85
N GLU A 156 -40.03 13.15 -0.41
CA GLU A 156 -39.01 13.57 0.56
C GLU A 156 -39.23 12.96 1.94
N GLU A 157 -40.48 12.82 2.38
CA GLU A 157 -40.85 12.18 3.64
C GLU A 157 -40.37 10.73 3.70
N LEU A 158 -40.41 10.00 2.58
CA LEU A 158 -39.92 8.61 2.53
C LEU A 158 -38.39 8.52 2.53
N LYS A 159 -37.69 9.51 1.96
CA LYS A 159 -36.23 9.60 2.06
C LYS A 159 -35.80 9.87 3.49
N GLU A 160 -36.41 10.85 4.15
CA GLU A 160 -36.19 11.14 5.57
C GLU A 160 -36.53 9.92 6.43
N GLY A 161 -37.62 9.23 6.08
CA GLY A 161 -38.05 8.00 6.75
C GLY A 161 -36.97 6.91 6.68
N LEU A 162 -36.33 6.73 5.52
CA LEU A 162 -35.22 5.78 5.37
C LEU A 162 -34.02 6.19 6.26
N GLU A 163 -33.65 7.46 6.27
CA GLU A 163 -32.53 7.94 7.08
C GLU A 163 -32.77 7.70 8.59
N LYS A 164 -33.94 8.12 9.09
CA LYS A 164 -34.35 7.93 10.49
C LYS A 164 -34.48 6.45 10.84
N PHE A 165 -35.05 5.64 9.94
CA PHE A 165 -35.17 4.19 10.14
C PHE A 165 -33.80 3.52 10.23
N LEU A 166 -32.87 3.88 9.34
CA LEU A 166 -31.51 3.33 9.37
C LEU A 166 -30.81 3.76 10.66
N GLU A 167 -30.83 5.04 11.04
CA GLU A 167 -30.26 5.52 12.30
C GLU A 167 -30.82 4.76 13.50
N HIS A 168 -32.15 4.57 13.55
CA HIS A 168 -32.81 3.80 14.59
C HIS A 168 -32.31 2.34 14.63
N ARG A 169 -32.32 1.64 13.48
CA ARG A 169 -31.83 0.26 13.34
C ARG A 169 -30.36 0.09 13.71
N PHE A 170 -29.52 1.06 13.35
CA PHE A 170 -28.12 1.06 13.74
C PHE A 170 -27.99 1.20 15.26
N SER A 171 -28.81 2.03 15.90
CA SER A 171 -28.79 2.22 17.35
C SER A 171 -29.33 1.06 18.19
N GLU A 172 -30.23 0.23 17.65
CA GLU A 172 -30.66 -0.99 18.33
C GLU A 172 -29.57 -2.08 18.35
N LYS A 173 -28.75 -2.14 17.29
CA LYS A 173 -27.73 -3.18 17.10
C LYS A 173 -26.38 -2.83 17.70
N ILE A 174 -26.12 -1.55 17.95
CA ILE A 174 -24.82 -1.02 18.31
C ILE A 174 -24.96 -0.15 19.56
N THR A 175 -24.02 -0.29 20.49
CA THR A 175 -23.97 0.57 21.68
C THR A 175 -23.92 2.04 21.25
N SER A 176 -24.90 2.83 21.69
CA SER A 176 -24.97 4.28 21.44
C SER A 176 -25.14 5.07 22.74
N SER A 177 -24.73 6.33 22.71
CA SER A 177 -24.88 7.29 23.80
C SER A 177 -25.02 8.71 23.25
N GLU A 178 -25.45 9.65 24.07
CA GLU A 178 -25.26 11.07 23.76
C GLU A 178 -23.81 11.46 24.04
N GLY A 179 -23.21 12.21 23.12
CA GLY A 179 -21.82 12.62 23.24
C GLY A 179 -21.37 13.54 22.12
N VAL A 180 -20.14 14.03 22.22
CA VAL A 180 -19.54 14.89 21.19
C VAL A 180 -18.97 14.01 20.08
N CYS A 181 -19.41 14.21 18.85
CA CYS A 181 -18.87 13.49 17.70
C CYS A 181 -17.40 13.87 17.46
N SER A 182 -16.53 12.88 17.28
CA SER A 182 -15.09 13.06 17.05
C SER A 182 -14.76 13.74 15.73
N ILE A 183 -15.71 13.76 14.80
CA ILE A 183 -15.57 14.33 13.45
C ILE A 183 -16.15 15.74 13.43
N CYS A 184 -17.48 15.87 13.47
CA CYS A 184 -18.15 17.18 13.35
C CYS A 184 -18.16 18.01 14.65
N LYS A 185 -17.66 17.47 15.77
CA LYS A 185 -17.57 18.13 17.09
C LYS A 185 -18.91 18.61 17.69
N LYS A 186 -20.05 18.17 17.14
CA LYS A 186 -21.39 18.50 17.66
C LYS A 186 -21.83 17.49 18.72
N LEU A 187 -22.56 17.98 19.74
CA LEU A 187 -23.24 17.14 20.73
C LEU A 187 -24.48 16.52 20.08
N LYS A 188 -24.47 15.19 19.90
CA LYS A 188 -25.52 14.42 19.21
C LYS A 188 -25.51 12.97 19.73
N LYS A 189 -26.41 12.15 19.20
CA LYS A 189 -26.31 10.69 19.33
C LYS A 189 -25.06 10.18 18.60
N VAL A 190 -24.23 9.42 19.31
CA VAL A 190 -22.95 8.89 18.82
C VAL A 190 -22.84 7.39 19.06
N PHE A 191 -21.98 6.77 18.27
CA PHE A 191 -21.77 5.33 18.22
C PHE A 191 -20.27 5.03 18.37
N GLY A 192 -19.95 3.94 19.07
CA GLY A 192 -18.57 3.50 19.31
C GLY A 192 -18.07 2.38 18.41
N GLU A 193 -18.88 1.84 17.52
CA GLU A 193 -18.48 0.79 16.57
C GLU A 193 -19.42 0.73 15.35
N GLY A 194 -19.06 -0.06 14.34
CA GLY A 194 -19.91 -0.39 13.18
C GLY A 194 -20.14 0.73 12.15
N LEU A 195 -19.91 2.00 12.50
CA LEU A 195 -19.90 3.12 11.55
C LEU A 195 -18.52 3.39 10.93
N PHE A 196 -17.47 2.82 11.51
CA PHE A 196 -16.12 2.94 10.99
C PHE A 196 -15.94 2.00 9.78
N PRO A 197 -15.47 2.49 8.62
CA PRO A 197 -15.44 1.69 7.39
C PRO A 197 -14.33 0.63 7.32
N VAL A 198 -13.24 0.81 8.06
CA VAL A 198 -12.13 -0.14 8.17
C VAL A 198 -12.18 -0.89 9.50
N LYS A 199 -12.20 -2.23 9.47
CA LYS A 199 -12.47 -3.06 10.65
C LYS A 199 -11.28 -3.23 11.62
N PHE A 200 -10.47 -2.19 11.83
CA PHE A 200 -9.37 -2.23 12.80
C PHE A 200 -9.80 -1.74 14.20
N TYR A 201 -10.89 -0.98 14.29
CA TYR A 201 -11.48 -0.50 15.55
C TYR A 201 -12.72 -1.33 15.91
N THR A 202 -12.62 -2.11 16.98
CA THR A 202 -13.72 -2.94 17.50
C THR A 202 -13.76 -2.83 19.02
N LEU A 203 -14.96 -2.73 19.62
CA LEU A 203 -15.08 -2.68 21.08
C LEU A 203 -14.84 -4.04 21.75
N ASP A 204 -14.66 -5.11 20.96
CA ASP A 204 -14.26 -6.43 21.44
C ASP A 204 -12.87 -6.43 22.10
N LYS A 205 -11.99 -5.48 21.73
CA LYS A 205 -10.65 -5.37 22.34
C LYS A 205 -10.71 -4.35 23.48
N PRO A 206 -10.35 -4.74 24.73
CA PRO A 206 -10.47 -3.88 25.90
C PRO A 206 -9.72 -2.54 25.79
N ASN A 207 -8.64 -2.53 24.99
CA ASN A 207 -7.81 -1.35 24.73
C ASN A 207 -8.53 -0.27 23.90
N PHE A 208 -9.74 -0.53 23.39
CA PHE A 208 -10.55 0.42 22.63
C PHE A 208 -11.75 0.97 23.43
N ILE A 209 -11.77 0.75 24.75
CA ILE A 209 -12.78 1.27 25.69
C ILE A 209 -12.10 2.22 26.68
N HIS A 210 -12.59 3.45 26.83
CA HIS A 210 -12.11 4.38 27.86
C HIS A 210 -12.86 4.18 29.20
N GLY A 211 -12.31 4.75 30.28
CA GLY A 211 -12.99 4.84 31.59
C GLY A 211 -13.28 3.52 32.33
N GLY A 212 -12.37 2.55 32.22
CA GLY A 212 -12.45 1.31 33.00
C GLY A 212 -13.42 0.27 32.42
N PHE A 213 -13.43 0.10 31.09
CA PHE A 213 -14.21 -0.91 30.37
C PHE A 213 -15.73 -0.69 30.35
N LYS A 214 -16.19 0.54 30.59
CA LYS A 214 -17.59 0.91 30.40
C LYS A 214 -17.91 1.06 28.92
N ARG A 215 -18.67 0.12 28.35
CA ARG A 215 -19.00 0.06 26.91
C ARG A 215 -19.62 1.34 26.32
N LYS A 216 -20.17 2.25 27.12
CA LYS A 216 -20.76 3.52 26.67
C LYS A 216 -19.77 4.70 26.59
N GLU A 217 -18.52 4.50 27.02
CA GLU A 217 -17.45 5.50 26.98
C GLU A 217 -16.52 5.19 25.79
N PHE A 218 -16.94 5.65 24.61
CA PHE A 218 -16.27 5.36 23.34
C PHE A 218 -14.96 6.14 23.19
N VAL A 219 -13.94 5.51 22.59
CA VAL A 219 -12.67 6.18 22.25
C VAL A 219 -12.83 7.11 21.04
N PHE A 220 -13.63 6.67 20.05
CA PHE A 220 -13.96 7.46 18.86
C PHE A 220 -15.48 7.52 18.67
N PRO A 221 -16.20 8.31 19.48
CA PRO A 221 -17.63 8.53 19.27
C PRO A 221 -17.87 9.19 17.91
N ILE A 222 -18.67 8.58 17.03
CA ILE A 222 -19.00 9.11 15.70
C ILE A 222 -20.53 9.17 15.55
N CYS A 223 -21.08 10.26 15.03
CA CYS A 223 -22.52 10.33 14.71
C CYS A 223 -22.83 9.66 13.37
N TYR A 224 -24.10 9.29 13.15
CA TYR A 224 -24.53 8.55 11.96
C TYR A 224 -24.13 9.24 10.64
N GLU A 225 -24.42 10.54 10.51
CA GLU A 225 -24.04 11.39 9.35
C GLU A 225 -22.54 11.30 9.02
N CYS A 226 -21.68 11.43 10.03
CA CYS A 226 -20.22 11.37 9.85
C CYS A 226 -19.78 9.95 9.49
N GLY A 227 -20.40 8.92 10.08
CA GLY A 227 -20.17 7.52 9.71
C GLY A 227 -20.42 7.24 8.23
N LEU A 228 -21.50 7.79 7.68
CA LEU A 228 -21.81 7.66 6.25
C LEU A 228 -20.76 8.33 5.36
N LYS A 229 -20.34 9.56 5.69
CA LYS A 229 -19.26 10.26 4.96
C LYS A 229 -17.96 9.46 4.99
N LEU A 230 -17.57 8.92 6.15
CA LEU A 230 -16.38 8.09 6.26
C LEU A 230 -16.49 6.84 5.39
N LYS A 231 -17.66 6.19 5.35
CA LYS A 231 -17.91 5.04 4.49
C LYS A 231 -17.76 5.36 3.01
N GLU A 232 -18.34 6.47 2.55
CA GLU A 232 -18.21 6.86 1.14
C GLU A 232 -16.81 7.33 0.78
N GLY A 233 -16.14 8.06 1.67
CA GLY A 233 -14.73 8.41 1.50
C GLY A 233 -13.85 7.16 1.39
N TRP A 234 -14.09 6.14 2.21
CA TRP A 234 -13.37 4.87 2.13
C TRP A 234 -13.68 4.11 0.83
N ASN A 235 -14.95 4.04 0.42
CA ASN A 235 -15.33 3.44 -0.85
C ASN A 235 -14.60 4.12 -2.02
N PHE A 236 -14.56 5.45 -2.01
CA PHE A 236 -13.85 6.23 -3.01
C PHE A 236 -12.34 5.90 -3.03
N VAL A 237 -11.70 5.87 -1.86
CA VAL A 237 -10.27 5.51 -1.73
C VAL A 237 -10.00 4.09 -2.23
N VAL A 238 -10.80 3.11 -1.82
CA VAL A 238 -10.61 1.72 -2.23
C VAL A 238 -10.74 1.56 -3.75
N ARG A 239 -11.75 2.21 -4.35
CA ARG A 239 -12.02 2.14 -5.79
C ARG A 239 -10.96 2.85 -6.63
N ASN A 240 -10.51 4.02 -6.17
CA ASN A 240 -9.77 4.95 -7.03
C ASN A 240 -8.33 5.24 -6.59
N LEU A 241 -8.04 5.13 -5.30
CA LEU A 241 -6.77 5.54 -4.67
C LEU A 241 -6.06 4.37 -3.96
N THR A 242 -6.29 3.15 -4.42
CA THR A 242 -5.48 1.98 -4.04
C THR A 242 -4.33 1.85 -5.02
N PHE A 243 -3.16 1.43 -4.55
CA PHE A 243 -1.98 1.22 -5.38
C PHE A 243 -1.11 0.06 -4.88
N ASN A 244 -0.29 -0.50 -5.75
CA ASN A 244 0.69 -1.54 -5.44
C ASN A 244 2.02 -0.92 -5.01
N PHE A 245 2.59 -1.45 -3.95
CA PHE A 245 3.88 -1.08 -3.37
C PHE A 245 4.80 -2.30 -3.34
N ALA A 246 6.09 -2.11 -3.62
CA ALA A 246 7.09 -3.18 -3.61
C ALA A 246 6.63 -4.48 -4.33
N GLY A 247 6.05 -4.33 -5.52
CA GLY A 247 5.54 -5.42 -6.35
C GLY A 247 4.04 -5.64 -6.16
N SER A 248 3.61 -6.20 -5.03
CA SER A 248 2.21 -6.64 -4.84
C SER A 248 1.56 -6.21 -3.51
N ILE A 249 2.26 -5.42 -2.68
CA ILE A 249 1.73 -4.96 -1.40
C ILE A 249 0.78 -3.80 -1.66
N LYS A 250 -0.51 -3.94 -1.35
CA LYS A 250 -1.47 -2.85 -1.55
C LYS A 250 -1.35 -1.78 -0.48
N PHE A 251 -1.36 -0.51 -0.90
CA PHE A 251 -1.57 0.64 -0.04
C PHE A 251 -2.73 1.49 -0.53
N HIS A 252 -3.35 2.20 0.40
CA HIS A 252 -4.40 3.18 0.15
C HIS A 252 -3.82 4.57 0.38
N LEU A 253 -3.98 5.44 -0.61
CA LEU A 253 -3.49 6.80 -0.60
C LEU A 253 -4.60 7.75 -0.13
N LEU A 254 -4.33 8.54 0.90
CA LEU A 254 -5.25 9.58 1.38
C LEU A 254 -4.57 10.96 1.31
N PRO A 255 -5.04 11.90 0.48
CA PRO A 255 -4.54 13.26 0.47
C PRO A 255 -5.15 14.09 1.62
N GLU A 256 -4.35 14.98 2.20
CA GLU A 256 -4.77 15.97 3.20
C GLU A 256 -4.11 17.32 2.88
N LEU A 257 -4.92 18.37 2.66
CA LEU A 257 -4.37 19.70 2.44
C LEU A 257 -3.79 20.29 3.73
N VAL A 258 -2.70 21.07 3.59
CA VAL A 258 -2.11 21.81 4.72
C VAL A 258 -3.03 22.95 5.17
N ILE A 259 -3.72 23.57 4.21
CA ILE A 259 -4.71 24.62 4.43
C ILE A 259 -6.03 24.14 3.83
N GLU A 260 -7.12 24.25 4.59
CA GLU A 260 -8.44 23.80 4.13
C GLU A 260 -8.90 24.61 2.91
N ASP A 261 -9.11 23.91 1.80
CA ASP A 261 -9.54 24.47 0.52
C ASP A 261 -10.20 23.34 -0.30
N GLU A 262 -11.53 23.27 -0.26
CA GLU A 262 -12.29 22.17 -0.88
C GLU A 262 -12.09 22.10 -2.40
N GLU A 263 -12.01 23.25 -3.07
CA GLU A 263 -11.80 23.33 -4.52
C GLU A 263 -10.39 22.85 -4.90
N LYS A 264 -9.36 23.24 -4.14
CA LYS A 264 -8.00 22.71 -4.38
C LYS A 264 -7.91 21.22 -4.10
N LEU A 265 -8.56 20.72 -3.05
CA LEU A 265 -8.57 19.28 -2.76
C LEU A 265 -9.26 18.54 -3.90
N LYS A 266 -10.38 19.08 -4.39
CA LYS A 266 -11.10 18.52 -5.51
C LYS A 266 -10.23 18.47 -6.76
N TRP A 267 -9.60 19.59 -7.13
CA TRP A 267 -8.68 19.68 -8.26
C TRP A 267 -7.50 18.71 -8.11
N LEU A 268 -6.88 18.62 -6.94
CA LEU A 268 -5.76 17.70 -6.68
C LEU A 268 -6.19 16.26 -6.93
N VAL A 269 -7.32 15.84 -6.35
CA VAL A 269 -7.81 14.47 -6.50
C VAL A 269 -8.17 14.19 -7.96
N GLU A 270 -8.97 15.04 -8.61
CA GLU A 270 -9.42 14.82 -9.99
C GLU A 270 -8.26 14.88 -10.99
N ARG A 271 -7.47 15.95 -10.97
CA ARG A 271 -6.47 16.25 -11.99
C ARG A 271 -5.12 15.59 -11.76
N ARG A 272 -4.77 15.26 -10.51
CA ARG A 272 -3.48 14.62 -10.21
C ARG A 272 -3.63 13.16 -9.86
N LEU A 273 -4.53 12.81 -8.96
CA LEU A 273 -4.62 11.44 -8.47
C LEU A 273 -5.43 10.55 -9.43
N LEU A 274 -6.64 10.95 -9.78
CA LEU A 274 -7.54 10.18 -10.65
C LEU A 274 -7.03 10.10 -12.08
N GLU A 275 -6.60 11.21 -12.70
CA GLU A 275 -6.01 11.16 -14.05
C GLU A 275 -4.80 10.22 -14.10
N THR A 276 -3.98 10.18 -13.04
CA THR A 276 -2.82 9.26 -12.97
C THR A 276 -3.26 7.81 -12.81
N ALA A 277 -4.30 7.55 -12.02
CA ALA A 277 -4.91 6.23 -11.88
C ALA A 277 -5.60 5.76 -13.18
N GLN A 278 -6.26 6.66 -13.91
CA GLN A 278 -7.07 6.37 -15.11
C GLN A 278 -6.25 6.25 -16.41
N LYS A 279 -5.06 6.89 -16.50
CA LYS A 279 -4.12 6.73 -17.64
C LYS A 279 -3.51 5.30 -17.76
N VAL A 280 -4.10 4.32 -17.10
CA VAL A 280 -3.83 2.87 -17.18
C VAL A 280 -4.97 2.13 -17.92
N ASN A 281 -6.15 2.73 -18.07
CA ASN A 281 -7.37 2.07 -18.59
C ASN A 281 -7.38 1.81 -20.10
N GLY A 282 -6.39 2.27 -20.86
CA GLY A 282 -6.23 2.00 -22.30
C GLY A 282 -5.33 0.80 -22.64
N LEU A 283 -4.89 0.02 -21.65
CA LEU A 283 -3.95 -1.10 -21.80
C LEU A 283 -4.71 -2.43 -21.74
N SER A 284 -4.18 -3.51 -22.34
CA SER A 284 -4.80 -4.84 -22.29
C SER A 284 -4.89 -5.36 -20.84
N GLU A 285 -5.83 -6.25 -20.52
CA GLU A 285 -6.03 -6.75 -19.13
C GLU A 285 -4.75 -7.36 -18.51
N ARG A 286 -3.92 -8.00 -19.32
CA ARG A 286 -2.62 -8.56 -18.91
C ARG A 286 -1.52 -7.50 -18.71
N ALA A 287 -1.67 -6.35 -19.38
CA ALA A 287 -0.85 -5.16 -19.17
C ALA A 287 -1.38 -4.36 -17.97
N LYS A 288 -2.70 -4.29 -17.74
CA LYS A 288 -3.32 -3.75 -16.53
C LYS A 288 -2.90 -4.54 -15.31
N GLU A 289 -2.90 -5.87 -15.28
CA GLU A 289 -2.36 -6.63 -14.14
C GLU A 289 -0.86 -6.35 -13.85
N LYS A 290 -0.09 -5.94 -14.87
CA LYS A 290 1.32 -5.50 -14.73
C LYS A 290 1.49 -4.00 -14.46
N LEU A 291 0.48 -3.17 -14.74
CA LEU A 291 0.47 -1.69 -14.66
C LEU A 291 -0.54 -1.15 -13.65
N GLU A 292 -1.33 -2.01 -13.02
CA GLU A 292 -2.35 -1.71 -12.04
C GLU A 292 -1.62 -1.05 -10.88
N GLN A 293 -1.63 0.27 -10.96
CA GLN A 293 -1.35 1.15 -9.86
C GLN A 293 0.09 1.02 -9.31
N ASP A 294 1.12 1.08 -10.17
CA ASP A 294 2.53 1.14 -9.74
C ASP A 294 2.75 2.36 -8.82
N GLU A 295 3.20 2.12 -7.57
CA GLU A 295 3.65 3.12 -6.61
C GLU A 295 4.51 4.20 -7.28
N ARG A 296 5.37 3.79 -8.24
CA ARG A 296 6.35 4.67 -8.85
C ARG A 296 5.68 5.78 -9.62
N ARG A 297 4.58 5.49 -10.32
CA ARG A 297 3.91 6.49 -11.16
C ARG A 297 3.17 7.52 -10.30
N ILE A 298 2.40 7.05 -9.31
CA ILE A 298 1.60 7.95 -8.48
C ILE A 298 2.48 8.76 -7.52
N LEU A 299 3.43 8.13 -6.82
CA LEU A 299 4.30 8.82 -5.88
C LEU A 299 5.25 9.78 -6.62
N LYS A 300 5.69 9.43 -7.84
CA LYS A 300 6.49 10.35 -8.66
C LYS A 300 5.69 11.57 -9.07
N LYS A 301 4.43 11.40 -9.50
CA LYS A 301 3.55 12.53 -9.83
C LYS A 301 3.31 13.43 -8.63
N ILE A 302 3.07 12.86 -7.44
CA ILE A 302 2.95 13.64 -6.21
C ILE A 302 4.25 14.40 -5.91
N SER A 303 5.42 13.79 -6.13
CA SER A 303 6.72 14.43 -5.88
C SER A 303 7.02 15.67 -6.76
N GLU A 304 6.26 15.86 -7.85
CA GLU A 304 6.40 17.00 -8.76
C GLU A 304 5.59 18.22 -8.29
N GLU A 305 4.74 18.07 -7.27
CA GLU A 305 3.89 19.14 -6.74
C GLU A 305 4.55 19.93 -5.60
N GLY A 306 3.95 21.09 -5.28
CA GLY A 306 4.35 21.91 -4.13
C GLY A 306 3.78 21.40 -2.79
N ASN A 307 4.35 21.86 -1.67
CA ASN A 307 3.99 21.44 -0.32
C ASN A 307 2.69 22.10 0.21
N TYR A 308 1.63 22.15 -0.60
CA TYR A 308 0.30 22.62 -0.18
C TYR A 308 -0.59 21.48 0.36
N PHE A 309 -0.13 20.24 0.27
CA PHE A 309 -0.79 19.05 0.79
C PHE A 309 0.23 18.04 1.30
N THR A 310 -0.27 17.07 2.05
CA THR A 310 0.44 15.86 2.42
C THR A 310 -0.35 14.65 1.94
N VAL A 311 0.33 13.51 1.86
CA VAL A 311 -0.30 12.23 1.58
C VAL A 311 -0.07 11.26 2.72
N HIS A 312 -1.08 10.43 2.96
CA HIS A 312 -1.01 9.32 3.88
C HIS A 312 -1.02 8.00 3.10
N LEU A 313 -0.16 7.06 3.50
CA LEU A 313 -0.10 5.72 2.93
C LEU A 313 -0.56 4.71 3.98
N LEU A 314 -1.69 4.05 3.72
CA LEU A 314 -2.29 3.05 4.60
C LEU A 314 -2.13 1.65 4.01
N PHE A 315 -1.36 0.80 4.69
CA PHE A 315 -1.14 -0.59 4.33
C PHE A 315 -2.01 -1.50 5.21
N LEU A 316 -2.90 -2.26 4.58
CA LEU A 316 -3.83 -3.17 5.26
C LEU A 316 -3.55 -4.62 4.88
N LYS A 317 -3.71 -5.54 5.85
CA LYS A 317 -3.77 -6.98 5.60
C LYS A 317 -5.18 -7.48 5.94
N LYS A 318 -5.89 -8.00 4.94
CA LYS A 318 -7.16 -8.69 5.14
C LYS A 318 -6.89 -10.10 5.67
N LYS A 319 -7.47 -10.45 6.83
CA LYS A 319 -7.49 -11.82 7.34
C LYS A 319 -8.92 -12.12 7.81
N ASN A 320 -9.64 -12.99 7.08
CA ASN A 320 -11.07 -13.26 7.29
C ASN A 320 -11.92 -11.98 7.23
N LYS A 321 -12.76 -11.72 8.24
CA LYS A 321 -13.59 -10.51 8.38
C LYS A 321 -12.86 -9.34 9.05
N GLU A 322 -11.58 -9.47 9.42
CA GLU A 322 -10.80 -8.45 10.13
C GLU A 322 -9.76 -7.82 9.20
N GLU A 323 -9.63 -6.49 9.29
CA GLU A 323 -8.63 -5.71 8.57
C GLU A 323 -7.58 -5.22 9.57
N ARG A 324 -6.34 -5.66 9.41
CA ARG A 324 -5.23 -5.25 10.28
C ARG A 324 -4.37 -4.21 9.57
N ILE A 325 -4.17 -3.06 10.21
CA ILE A 325 -3.18 -2.07 9.78
C ILE A 325 -1.79 -2.67 9.95
N LYS A 326 -1.05 -2.78 8.83
CA LYS A 326 0.36 -3.17 8.81
C LYS A 326 1.26 -1.96 9.00
N LEU A 327 0.94 -0.88 8.31
CA LEU A 327 1.65 0.39 8.39
C LEU A 327 0.69 1.52 8.03
N TYR A 328 0.76 2.62 8.76
CA TYR A 328 0.12 3.86 8.38
C TYR A 328 1.17 4.98 8.46
N LEU A 329 1.53 5.51 7.30
CA LEU A 329 2.43 6.64 7.14
C LEU A 329 1.58 7.86 6.91
N TYR A 330 1.40 8.68 7.93
CA TYR A 330 0.64 9.92 7.81
C TYR A 330 1.56 11.09 7.46
N GLY A 331 1.09 12.15 6.82
CA GLY A 331 1.77 13.45 6.70
C GLY A 331 3.09 13.36 5.94
N ILE A 332 3.09 12.82 4.73
CA ILE A 332 4.25 12.82 3.83
C ILE A 332 4.08 13.98 2.84
N TYR A 333 5.01 14.92 2.84
CA TYR A 333 5.02 16.04 1.88
C TYR A 333 5.52 15.60 0.49
N PRO A 334 5.03 16.24 -0.60
CA PRO A 334 5.60 16.13 -1.94
C PRO A 334 7.13 16.27 -1.99
N SER A 335 7.69 17.27 -1.30
CA SER A 335 9.16 17.48 -1.25
C SER A 335 9.89 16.28 -0.66
N ARG A 336 9.30 15.58 0.33
CA ARG A 336 9.91 14.39 0.91
C ARG A 336 9.94 13.24 -0.10
N LEU A 337 8.88 13.06 -0.88
CA LEU A 337 8.90 12.07 -1.97
C LEU A 337 9.95 12.43 -3.02
N LYS A 338 10.10 13.72 -3.34
CA LYS A 338 11.11 14.21 -4.28
C LYS A 338 12.52 13.84 -3.83
N GLU A 339 12.87 14.06 -2.57
CA GLU A 339 14.14 13.63 -1.97
C GLU A 339 14.36 12.11 -2.12
N LEU A 340 13.35 11.29 -1.82
CA LEU A 340 13.45 9.84 -1.98
C LEU A 340 13.73 9.42 -3.43
N PHE A 341 13.10 10.08 -4.41
CA PHE A 341 13.38 9.83 -5.82
C PHE A 341 14.78 10.29 -6.24
N GLU A 342 15.33 11.35 -5.63
CA GLU A 342 16.70 11.80 -5.86
C GLU A 342 17.71 10.81 -5.27
N PHE A 343 17.49 10.31 -4.04
CA PHE A 343 18.32 9.27 -3.43
C PHE A 343 18.27 7.95 -4.22
N LYS A 344 17.08 7.58 -4.72
CA LYS A 344 16.91 6.44 -5.63
C LYS A 344 17.77 6.63 -6.87
N LYS A 345 17.60 7.76 -7.57
CA LYS A 345 18.35 8.05 -8.80
C LYS A 345 19.86 8.00 -8.58
N TYR A 346 20.35 8.60 -7.50
CA TYR A 346 21.76 8.53 -7.09
C TYR A 346 22.20 7.06 -6.91
N THR A 347 21.43 6.27 -6.19
CA THR A 347 21.75 4.85 -5.93
C THR A 347 21.80 4.02 -7.22
N GLU A 348 20.87 4.25 -8.14
CA GLU A 348 20.82 3.56 -9.43
C GLU A 348 21.99 3.91 -10.34
N GLN A 349 22.31 5.20 -10.46
CA GLN A 349 23.45 5.69 -11.22
C GLN A 349 24.77 5.15 -10.66
N LEU A 350 24.88 5.12 -9.33
CA LEU A 350 26.06 4.63 -8.65
C LEU A 350 26.30 3.14 -8.93
N LEU A 351 25.25 2.32 -8.95
CA LEU A 351 25.40 0.87 -8.96
C LEU A 351 25.08 0.22 -10.31
N GLY A 352 24.50 0.96 -11.25
CA GLY A 352 24.05 0.43 -12.54
C GLY A 352 22.91 -0.59 -12.39
N ILE A 353 21.96 -0.33 -11.48
CA ILE A 353 20.81 -1.20 -11.18
C ILE A 353 19.47 -0.45 -11.29
N ASP A 354 18.36 -1.18 -11.46
CA ASP A 354 17.00 -0.64 -11.19
C ASP A 354 16.66 -0.88 -9.71
N PHE A 355 16.74 0.17 -8.92
CA PHE A 355 16.52 0.13 -7.48
C PHE A 355 15.12 0.65 -7.15
N ASN A 356 14.33 -0.13 -6.42
CA ASN A 356 13.00 0.24 -5.95
C ASN A 356 12.65 -0.50 -4.64
N TYR A 357 11.46 -0.26 -4.06
CA TYR A 357 11.09 -0.95 -2.83
C TYR A 357 10.82 -2.45 -3.01
N SER A 358 10.62 -2.96 -4.24
CA SER A 358 10.62 -4.41 -4.49
C SER A 358 12.02 -5.00 -4.29
N THR A 359 13.07 -4.28 -4.71
CA THR A 359 14.46 -4.64 -4.40
C THR A 359 14.67 -4.76 -2.90
N VAL A 360 14.14 -3.81 -2.12
CA VAL A 360 14.17 -3.88 -0.65
C VAL A 360 13.38 -5.10 -0.16
N TRP A 361 12.14 -5.27 -0.63
CA TRP A 361 11.27 -6.37 -0.23
C TRP A 361 11.90 -7.74 -0.46
N ASP A 362 12.70 -7.93 -1.52
CA ASP A 362 13.38 -9.20 -1.80
C ASP A 362 14.36 -9.65 -0.71
N PHE A 363 14.92 -8.71 0.07
CA PHE A 363 15.76 -9.02 1.23
C PHE A 363 14.96 -9.30 2.51
N PHE A 364 13.76 -8.72 2.62
CA PHE A 364 12.95 -8.80 3.84
C PHE A 364 11.82 -9.84 3.76
N LYS A 365 11.45 -10.29 2.56
CA LYS A 365 10.37 -11.27 2.36
C LYS A 365 10.66 -12.54 3.17
N GLU A 366 9.58 -13.20 3.60
CA GLU A 366 9.57 -14.37 4.52
C GLU A 366 9.65 -14.01 6.01
N ASN A 367 10.85 -13.74 6.52
CA ASN A 367 11.10 -13.70 7.98
C ASN A 367 11.09 -12.28 8.57
N TYR A 368 11.10 -11.25 7.73
CA TYR A 368 11.32 -9.86 8.15
C TYR A 368 10.22 -8.91 7.64
N GLU A 369 8.98 -9.40 7.50
CA GLU A 369 7.84 -8.60 7.05
C GLU A 369 7.62 -7.36 7.94
N ARG A 370 7.77 -7.50 9.26
CA ARG A 370 7.58 -6.38 10.20
C ARG A 370 8.68 -5.33 10.02
N GLU A 371 9.92 -5.78 9.96
CA GLU A 371 11.12 -4.97 9.81
C GLU A 371 11.12 -4.24 8.47
N PHE A 372 10.53 -4.82 7.43
CA PHE A 372 10.28 -4.14 6.15
C PHE A 372 9.40 -2.91 6.34
N TYR A 373 8.25 -3.03 7.03
CA TYR A 373 7.40 -1.87 7.29
C TYR A 373 8.08 -0.83 8.20
N GLU A 374 8.96 -1.26 9.11
CA GLU A 374 9.80 -0.34 9.90
C GLU A 374 10.85 0.37 9.02
N TYR A 375 11.43 -0.32 8.03
CA TYR A 375 12.33 0.24 7.04
C TYR A 375 11.62 1.27 6.14
N VAL A 376 10.45 0.93 5.62
CA VAL A 376 9.61 1.83 4.81
C VAL A 376 9.23 3.06 5.65
N ARG A 377 8.82 2.89 6.91
CA ARG A 377 8.56 4.02 7.82
C ARG A 377 9.78 4.92 7.99
N SER A 378 10.93 4.33 8.29
CA SER A 378 12.17 5.05 8.56
C SER A 378 12.60 5.86 7.34
N THR A 379 12.59 5.23 6.16
CA THR A 379 12.93 5.89 4.90
C THR A 379 11.91 6.96 4.52
N PHE A 380 10.60 6.75 4.62
CA PHE A 380 9.63 7.81 4.29
C PHE A 380 9.66 8.99 5.29
N LYS A 381 9.90 8.71 6.58
CA LYS A 381 9.90 9.74 7.63
C LYS A 381 11.26 10.38 7.92
N GLY A 382 12.33 9.84 7.34
CA GLY A 382 13.69 10.31 7.63
C GLY A 382 14.15 9.97 9.04
N PHE A 383 13.64 8.88 9.63
CA PHE A 383 14.08 8.41 10.94
C PHE A 383 15.22 7.38 10.78
N PRO A 384 16.18 7.32 11.72
CA PRO A 384 17.21 6.29 11.69
C PRO A 384 16.64 4.87 11.70
N PHE A 385 17.08 4.05 10.75
CA PHE A 385 16.84 2.60 10.78
C PHE A 385 17.98 1.88 11.51
N ASN A 386 17.68 0.77 12.20
CA ASN A 386 18.69 0.02 12.95
C ASN A 386 19.70 -0.65 11.98
N LYS A 387 20.91 -0.09 11.91
CA LYS A 387 22.00 -0.58 11.05
C LYS A 387 22.37 -2.05 11.31
N ILE A 388 22.41 -2.47 12.57
CA ILE A 388 22.77 -3.85 12.94
C ILE A 388 21.72 -4.84 12.40
N LEU A 389 20.45 -4.47 12.47
CA LEU A 389 19.34 -5.25 11.93
C LEU A 389 19.40 -5.28 10.40
N LEU A 390 19.64 -4.13 9.75
CA LEU A 390 19.74 -4.05 8.29
C LEU A 390 20.83 -4.99 7.75
N LEU A 391 22.03 -4.92 8.33
CA LEU A 391 23.14 -5.78 7.95
C LEU A 391 22.85 -7.26 8.21
N LYS A 392 22.14 -7.58 9.29
CA LYS A 392 21.70 -8.95 9.57
C LYS A 392 20.80 -9.48 8.44
N VAL A 393 19.75 -8.73 8.08
CA VAL A 393 18.79 -9.12 7.02
C VAL A 393 19.51 -9.32 5.68
N ILE A 394 20.34 -8.34 5.30
CA ILE A 394 21.09 -8.40 4.04
C ILE A 394 22.02 -9.62 3.98
N LEU A 395 22.85 -9.83 5.02
CA LEU A 395 23.82 -10.92 5.04
C LEU A 395 23.17 -12.31 5.07
N GLU A 396 22.03 -12.46 5.74
CA GLU A 396 21.28 -13.72 5.74
C GLU A 396 20.79 -14.06 4.32
N LYS A 397 20.28 -13.08 3.57
CA LYS A 397 19.86 -13.30 2.18
C LYS A 397 21.03 -13.62 1.27
N LEU A 398 22.14 -12.87 1.37
CA LEU A 398 23.33 -13.14 0.56
C LEU A 398 23.92 -14.53 0.84
N LYS A 399 23.87 -14.99 2.10
CA LYS A 399 24.29 -16.34 2.47
C LYS A 399 23.42 -17.41 1.80
N GLN A 400 22.10 -17.23 1.79
CA GLN A 400 21.19 -18.15 1.12
C GLN A 400 21.54 -18.27 -0.38
N LEU A 401 21.76 -17.14 -1.06
CA LEU A 401 22.09 -17.14 -2.50
C LEU A 401 23.44 -17.82 -2.79
N LEU A 402 24.43 -17.67 -1.89
CA LEU A 402 25.69 -18.42 -1.98
C LEU A 402 25.51 -19.93 -1.82
N GLU A 403 24.57 -20.37 -0.99
CA GLU A 403 24.28 -21.79 -0.74
C GLU A 403 23.49 -22.44 -1.89
N GLU A 404 22.64 -21.66 -2.57
CA GLU A 404 21.84 -22.09 -3.73
C GLU A 404 22.67 -22.25 -5.02
N LYS A 405 23.99 -22.02 -4.98
CA LYS A 405 24.94 -22.11 -6.11
C LYS A 405 24.51 -21.29 -7.32
N GLU A 406 23.97 -20.10 -7.07
CA GLU A 406 23.64 -19.15 -8.12
C GLU A 406 24.85 -18.81 -9.02
N SER A 407 24.56 -18.40 -10.26
CA SER A 407 25.58 -17.90 -11.20
C SER A 407 26.31 -16.69 -10.61
N LEU A 408 27.58 -16.45 -10.97
CA LEU A 408 28.26 -15.23 -10.48
C LEU A 408 27.55 -13.95 -10.91
N ASN A 409 26.93 -13.92 -12.09
CA ASN A 409 26.19 -12.75 -12.57
C ASN A 409 24.97 -12.43 -11.70
N SER A 410 24.18 -13.45 -11.32
CA SER A 410 23.03 -13.23 -10.43
C SER A 410 23.47 -12.85 -9.02
N PHE A 411 24.56 -13.45 -8.52
CA PHE A 411 25.13 -13.08 -7.22
C PHE A 411 25.72 -11.66 -7.22
N GLU A 412 26.38 -11.23 -8.30
CA GLU A 412 26.86 -9.87 -8.47
C GLU A 412 25.71 -8.85 -8.43
N LEU A 413 24.61 -9.13 -9.15
CA LEU A 413 23.42 -8.31 -9.11
C LEU A 413 22.81 -8.26 -7.69
N ALA A 414 22.76 -9.38 -6.98
CA ALA A 414 22.30 -9.43 -5.60
C ALA A 414 23.17 -8.60 -4.65
N LEU A 415 24.49 -8.60 -4.84
CA LEU A 415 25.42 -7.76 -4.06
C LEU A 415 25.24 -6.27 -4.37
N LYS A 416 25.05 -5.90 -5.63
CA LYS A 416 24.72 -4.51 -6.02
C LYS A 416 23.38 -4.09 -5.40
N ASN A 417 22.36 -4.94 -5.47
CA ASN A 417 21.07 -4.68 -4.83
C ASN A 417 21.20 -4.52 -3.30
N ALA A 418 21.98 -5.37 -2.64
CA ALA A 418 22.26 -5.29 -1.21
C ALA A 418 22.93 -3.95 -0.83
N LEU A 419 23.93 -3.54 -1.62
CA LEU A 419 24.57 -2.23 -1.46
C LEU A 419 23.58 -1.09 -1.71
N GLY A 420 22.71 -1.22 -2.70
CA GLY A 420 21.64 -0.25 -2.98
C GLY A 420 20.68 -0.07 -1.81
N VAL A 421 20.22 -1.17 -1.20
CA VAL A 421 19.38 -1.14 0.01
C VAL A 421 20.09 -0.43 1.15
N TYR A 422 21.37 -0.75 1.39
CA TYR A 422 22.14 -0.11 2.46
C TYR A 422 22.35 1.39 2.23
N LEU A 423 22.77 1.79 1.02
CA LEU A 423 23.01 3.18 0.67
C LEU A 423 21.74 4.01 0.70
N PHE A 424 20.66 3.51 0.11
CA PHE A 424 19.37 4.19 0.13
C PHE A 424 18.88 4.42 1.56
N SER A 425 19.05 3.42 2.45
CA SER A 425 18.74 3.56 3.87
C SER A 425 19.54 4.69 4.52
N LEU A 426 20.85 4.77 4.29
CA LEU A 426 21.72 5.82 4.84
C LEU A 426 21.33 7.22 4.34
N LEU A 427 21.04 7.35 3.04
CA LEU A 427 20.63 8.62 2.43
C LEU A 427 19.27 9.06 2.97
N ALA A 428 18.28 8.18 2.90
CA ALA A 428 16.91 8.49 3.30
C ALA A 428 16.79 8.77 4.81
N CYS A 429 17.55 8.09 5.67
CA CYS A 429 17.42 8.20 7.12
C CYS A 429 18.30 9.29 7.76
N GLY A 430 18.86 10.23 6.97
CA GLY A 430 19.66 11.35 7.47
C GLY A 430 21.09 10.99 7.89
N GLY A 431 21.61 9.86 7.43
CA GLY A 431 22.99 9.42 7.72
C GLY A 431 24.05 10.08 6.82
N LEU A 432 23.64 10.81 5.77
CA LEU A 432 24.51 11.40 4.75
C LEU A 432 23.91 12.68 4.16
N ASN A 433 24.66 13.77 4.14
CA ASN A 433 24.30 14.98 3.40
C ASN A 433 24.59 14.78 1.90
N MET A 434 23.60 15.02 1.05
CA MET A 434 23.76 14.94 -0.42
C MET A 434 24.66 16.03 -0.99
N GLU A 435 24.74 17.18 -0.33
CA GLU A 435 25.54 18.34 -0.77
C GLU A 435 27.04 18.00 -0.89
N GLU A 436 27.51 16.96 -0.20
CA GLU A 436 28.91 16.53 -0.23
C GLU A 436 29.22 15.45 -1.28
N LYS A 437 28.23 14.94 -2.03
CA LYS A 437 28.45 13.79 -2.93
C LYS A 437 27.94 14.00 -4.35
N ASN A 438 28.92 14.14 -5.24
CA ASN A 438 28.75 14.17 -6.69
C ASN A 438 28.08 12.86 -7.20
N PRO A 439 26.87 12.89 -7.77
CA PRO A 439 26.21 11.71 -8.35
C PRO A 439 27.03 11.01 -9.44
N ASN A 440 27.89 11.78 -10.11
CA ASN A 440 28.77 11.28 -11.17
C ASN A 440 30.15 10.88 -10.64
N CYS A 441 30.34 10.79 -9.32
CA CYS A 441 31.63 10.47 -8.70
C CYS A 441 32.25 9.20 -9.31
N LEU A 442 31.46 8.15 -9.58
CA LEU A 442 31.96 6.90 -10.16
C LEU A 442 32.18 6.90 -11.67
N GLU A 443 31.42 7.70 -12.43
CA GLU A 443 31.62 7.80 -13.89
C GLU A 443 32.85 8.62 -14.23
N LYS A 444 33.11 9.65 -13.40
CA LYS A 444 34.27 10.54 -13.46
C LYS A 444 35.46 10.07 -12.62
N SER A 445 35.37 8.94 -11.92
CA SER A 445 36.54 8.39 -11.22
C SER A 445 37.57 7.99 -12.27
N GLU A 446 38.67 8.71 -12.32
CA GLU A 446 39.81 8.45 -13.18
C GLU A 446 40.85 7.59 -12.44
N SER A 447 40.82 7.60 -11.11
CA SER A 447 41.67 6.77 -10.26
C SER A 447 40.92 5.82 -9.32
N LEU A 448 41.61 4.77 -8.87
CA LEU A 448 41.10 3.86 -7.83
C LEU A 448 40.75 4.60 -6.53
N GLU A 449 41.53 5.61 -6.15
CA GLU A 449 41.34 6.30 -4.87
C GLU A 449 40.08 7.18 -4.89
N GLU A 450 39.83 7.87 -5.99
CA GLU A 450 38.58 8.62 -6.22
C GLU A 450 37.37 7.69 -6.13
N PHE A 451 37.43 6.53 -6.78
CA PHE A 451 36.37 5.54 -6.74
C PHE A 451 36.06 5.09 -5.31
N LEU A 452 37.09 4.76 -4.52
CA LEU A 452 36.90 4.32 -3.14
C LEU A 452 36.27 5.44 -2.28
N ASN A 453 36.67 6.70 -2.49
CA ASN A 453 36.14 7.84 -1.75
C ASN A 453 34.67 8.17 -2.09
N CYS A 454 34.16 7.71 -3.23
CA CYS A 454 32.74 7.85 -3.57
C CYS A 454 31.83 7.12 -2.59
N PHE A 455 32.25 5.97 -2.03
CA PHE A 455 31.39 5.14 -1.19
C PHE A 455 31.35 5.62 0.27
N PRO A 456 30.16 5.96 0.81
CA PRO A 456 30.02 6.37 2.21
C PRO A 456 30.50 5.35 3.24
N LEU A 457 30.56 4.07 2.86
CA LEU A 457 31.00 2.96 3.71
C LEU A 457 32.52 2.76 3.73
N LEU A 458 33.30 3.44 2.87
CA LEU A 458 34.76 3.24 2.73
C LEU A 458 35.56 4.43 3.28
N ARG A 459 35.26 4.84 4.52
CA ARG A 459 35.86 6.05 5.13
C ARG A 459 37.27 5.83 5.71
N GLY A 460 37.61 4.59 6.06
CA GLY A 460 38.89 4.25 6.69
C GLY A 460 39.67 3.19 5.92
N GLY A 461 40.92 2.97 6.36
CA GLY A 461 41.81 1.98 5.76
C GLY A 461 41.28 0.55 5.90
N ALA A 462 40.63 0.21 7.02
CA ALA A 462 40.08 -1.12 7.26
C ALA A 462 38.96 -1.44 6.26
N GLU A 463 38.04 -0.50 6.06
CA GLU A 463 36.93 -0.62 5.12
C GLU A 463 37.45 -0.72 3.68
N LYS A 464 38.40 0.14 3.28
CA LYS A 464 39.04 0.08 1.96
C LYS A 464 39.78 -1.24 1.74
N GLY A 465 40.54 -1.71 2.73
CA GLY A 465 41.27 -2.98 2.66
C GLY A 465 40.35 -4.20 2.53
N LEU A 466 39.30 -4.27 3.34
CA LEU A 466 38.31 -5.36 3.26
C LEU A 466 37.55 -5.33 1.93
N PHE A 467 37.22 -4.14 1.42
CA PHE A 467 36.59 -3.98 0.12
C PHE A 467 37.49 -4.48 -1.01
N LEU A 468 38.77 -4.06 -1.06
CA LEU A 468 39.71 -4.51 -2.10
C LEU A 468 40.04 -6.00 -2.00
N LEU A 469 40.09 -6.56 -0.78
CA LEU A 469 40.18 -8.00 -0.57
C LEU A 469 38.96 -8.74 -1.17
N GLY A 470 37.78 -8.16 -1.04
CA GLY A 470 36.56 -8.59 -1.72
C GLY A 470 36.67 -8.55 -3.25
N VAL A 471 37.18 -7.43 -3.80
CA VAL A 471 37.41 -7.27 -5.25
C VAL A 471 38.32 -8.37 -5.79
N LEU A 472 39.47 -8.60 -5.14
CA LEU A 472 40.40 -9.66 -5.54
C LEU A 472 39.76 -11.05 -5.44
N THR A 473 38.94 -11.29 -4.41
CA THR A 473 38.20 -12.54 -4.27
C THR A 473 37.21 -12.71 -5.43
N GLY A 474 36.43 -11.67 -5.77
CA GLY A 474 35.52 -11.69 -6.91
C GLY A 474 36.24 -12.02 -8.22
N LYS A 475 37.43 -11.45 -8.44
CA LYS A 475 38.26 -11.76 -9.61
C LYS A 475 38.70 -13.23 -9.64
N LEU A 476 39.16 -13.78 -8.51
CA LEU A 476 39.52 -15.19 -8.43
C LEU A 476 38.31 -16.08 -8.75
N LEU A 477 37.13 -15.79 -8.20
CA LEU A 477 35.93 -16.57 -8.45
C LEU A 477 35.53 -16.58 -9.93
N GLN A 478 35.64 -15.44 -10.62
CA GLN A 478 35.43 -15.36 -12.08
C GLN A 478 36.41 -16.25 -12.85
N ILE A 479 37.69 -16.27 -12.45
CA ILE A 479 38.70 -17.14 -13.05
C ILE A 479 38.35 -18.62 -12.82
N GLN A 480 37.93 -18.98 -11.60
CA GLN A 480 37.53 -20.35 -11.28
C GLN A 480 36.31 -20.79 -12.08
N GLU A 481 35.29 -19.94 -12.16
CA GLU A 481 34.07 -20.24 -12.91
C GLU A 481 34.36 -20.52 -14.39
N GLY A 482 35.20 -19.69 -15.02
CA GLY A 482 35.58 -19.87 -16.41
C GLY A 482 36.48 -21.08 -16.68
N ARG A 483 37.33 -21.48 -15.73
CA ARG A 483 38.28 -22.60 -15.89
C ARG A 483 37.75 -23.96 -15.41
N LEU A 484 36.74 -23.98 -14.54
CA LEU A 484 36.28 -25.20 -13.84
C LEU A 484 34.81 -25.54 -14.14
N GLU A 485 34.33 -25.24 -15.35
CA GLU A 485 32.96 -25.53 -15.78
C GLU A 485 31.90 -25.03 -14.78
N GLY A 486 32.08 -23.79 -14.28
CA GLY A 486 31.16 -23.18 -13.32
C GLY A 486 31.51 -23.39 -11.84
N ASN A 487 32.45 -24.29 -11.52
CA ASN A 487 32.82 -24.60 -10.13
C ASN A 487 33.69 -23.51 -9.49
N LYS A 488 33.44 -23.24 -8.21
CA LYS A 488 34.05 -22.13 -7.45
C LYS A 488 34.54 -22.58 -6.07
N PRO A 489 35.57 -23.46 -5.98
CA PRO A 489 35.97 -24.08 -4.72
C PRO A 489 36.45 -23.08 -3.66
N PHE A 490 36.90 -21.88 -4.07
CA PHE A 490 37.32 -20.84 -3.13
C PHE A 490 36.18 -20.29 -2.26
N LEU A 491 34.91 -20.44 -2.67
CA LEU A 491 33.74 -20.06 -1.86
C LEU A 491 33.75 -20.70 -0.46
N LYS A 492 34.32 -21.91 -0.32
CA LYS A 492 34.43 -22.60 0.98
C LYS A 492 35.24 -21.81 2.01
N LYS A 493 36.21 -21.00 1.55
CA LYS A 493 37.06 -20.17 2.42
C LYS A 493 36.33 -18.96 3.00
N LEU A 494 35.23 -18.55 2.38
CA LEU A 494 34.43 -17.39 2.80
C LEU A 494 33.52 -17.67 4.01
N LYS A 495 33.44 -18.94 4.46
CA LYS A 495 32.59 -19.39 5.58
C LYS A 495 31.14 -18.91 5.49
N GLY A 496 30.59 -18.80 4.27
CA GLY A 496 29.24 -18.27 4.02
C GLY A 496 29.05 -16.84 4.55
N LEU A 497 30.06 -15.99 4.44
CA LEU A 497 30.09 -14.60 4.94
C LEU A 497 29.94 -14.49 6.46
N LYS A 498 30.54 -15.43 7.20
CA LYS A 498 30.64 -15.44 8.67
C LYS A 498 32.07 -15.33 9.17
N MET A 499 32.92 -14.64 8.42
CA MET A 499 34.33 -14.49 8.75
C MET A 499 34.53 -13.54 9.93
N ARG A 500 35.46 -13.87 10.83
CA ARG A 500 35.92 -12.97 11.90
C ARG A 500 37.17 -12.22 11.46
N LYS A 501 37.60 -11.22 12.23
CA LYS A 501 38.82 -10.43 11.97
C LYS A 501 40.05 -11.28 11.59
N GLY A 502 40.33 -12.36 12.32
CA GLY A 502 41.45 -13.26 12.00
C GLY A 502 41.29 -14.04 10.70
N ASP A 503 40.05 -14.33 10.29
CA ASP A 503 39.77 -15.04 9.05
C ASP A 503 40.12 -14.20 7.82
N PHE A 504 39.88 -12.89 7.85
CA PHE A 504 40.23 -11.99 6.74
C PHE A 504 41.75 -11.89 6.50
N LYS A 505 42.56 -11.92 7.57
CA LYS A 505 44.03 -11.94 7.46
C LYS A 505 44.49 -13.22 6.76
N ASN A 506 43.97 -14.37 7.18
CA ASN A 506 44.28 -15.65 6.56
C ASN A 506 43.78 -15.71 5.11
N LEU A 507 42.59 -15.17 4.85
CA LEU A 507 42.00 -15.14 3.51
C LEU A 507 42.88 -14.39 2.52
N PHE A 508 43.48 -13.26 2.91
CA PHE A 508 44.40 -12.52 2.03
C PHE A 508 45.57 -13.39 1.58
N THR A 509 46.24 -14.07 2.52
CA THR A 509 47.37 -14.96 2.21
C THR A 509 46.95 -16.12 1.31
N GLU A 510 45.81 -16.78 1.63
CA GLU A 510 45.27 -17.87 0.82
C GLU A 510 44.86 -17.42 -0.59
N LEU A 511 44.31 -16.21 -0.72
CA LEU A 511 43.88 -15.63 -1.98
C LEU A 511 45.07 -15.34 -2.91
N VAL A 512 46.13 -14.73 -2.38
CA VAL A 512 47.36 -14.43 -3.15
C VAL A 512 48.01 -15.73 -3.64
N ALA A 513 48.18 -16.72 -2.75
CA ALA A 513 48.73 -18.02 -3.12
C ALA A 513 47.90 -18.70 -4.22
N LYS A 514 46.55 -18.62 -4.14
CA LYS A 514 45.69 -19.21 -5.16
C LYS A 514 45.77 -18.47 -6.50
N LEU A 515 45.86 -17.14 -6.49
CA LEU A 515 46.07 -16.36 -7.71
C LEU A 515 47.42 -16.68 -8.38
N GLU A 516 48.48 -16.89 -7.60
CA GLU A 516 49.78 -17.35 -8.09
C GLU A 516 49.71 -18.73 -8.73
N GLU A 517 49.04 -19.69 -8.07
CA GLU A 517 48.83 -21.04 -8.61
C GLU A 517 48.14 -20.99 -9.98
N TYR A 518 47.03 -20.25 -10.11
CA TYR A 518 46.34 -20.13 -11.39
C TYR A 518 47.17 -19.37 -12.44
N ASN A 519 48.02 -18.42 -12.02
CA ASN A 519 48.92 -17.70 -12.91
C ASN A 519 50.01 -18.61 -13.48
N GLN A 520 50.55 -19.53 -12.67
CA GLN A 520 51.54 -20.52 -13.10
C GLN A 520 50.92 -21.62 -13.98
N ALA A 521 49.68 -22.00 -13.70
CA ALA A 521 48.98 -23.09 -14.38
C ALA A 521 48.26 -22.67 -15.68
N GLY A 522 48.27 -21.40 -16.08
CA GLY A 522 47.50 -20.90 -17.21
C GLY A 522 48.35 -20.33 -18.35
N GLU A 523 47.85 -20.44 -19.59
CA GLU A 523 48.48 -19.84 -20.78
C GLU A 523 48.49 -18.30 -20.74
N PHE A 524 47.55 -17.68 -20.02
CA PHE A 524 47.43 -16.24 -19.88
C PHE A 524 47.78 -15.76 -18.48
N PRO A 525 48.58 -14.68 -18.34
CA PRO A 525 48.99 -14.15 -17.05
C PRO A 525 47.79 -13.57 -16.29
N ILE A 526 47.53 -14.10 -15.11
CA ILE A 526 46.52 -13.60 -14.16
C ILE A 526 47.07 -12.45 -13.33
N LEU A 527 48.34 -12.53 -12.92
CA LEU A 527 49.03 -11.50 -12.12
C LEU A 527 49.50 -10.33 -13.00
N THR A 528 48.54 -9.70 -13.67
CA THR A 528 48.75 -8.47 -14.42
C THR A 528 49.20 -7.34 -13.50
N LYS A 529 49.76 -6.26 -14.07
CA LYS A 529 50.12 -5.04 -13.33
C LYS A 529 48.96 -4.54 -12.45
N LYS A 530 47.73 -4.64 -12.94
CA LYS A 530 46.50 -4.23 -12.24
C LYS A 530 46.22 -5.09 -11.01
N VAL A 531 46.33 -6.41 -11.14
CA VAL A 531 46.14 -7.34 -10.01
C VAL A 531 47.22 -7.14 -8.95
N LYS A 532 48.48 -6.97 -9.36
CA LYS A 532 49.60 -6.68 -8.43
C LYS A 532 49.38 -5.36 -7.67
N LYS A 533 48.98 -4.29 -8.36
CA LYS A 533 48.63 -3.00 -7.75
C LYS A 533 47.50 -3.16 -6.71
N LEU A 534 46.48 -3.96 -7.01
CA LEU A 534 45.40 -4.24 -6.06
C LEU A 534 45.88 -5.05 -4.85
N ILE A 535 46.73 -6.05 -5.04
CA ILE A 535 47.33 -6.84 -3.93
C ILE A 535 48.13 -5.90 -3.01
N GLU A 536 49.00 -5.05 -3.58
CA GLU A 536 49.81 -4.08 -2.84
C GLU A 536 48.94 -3.10 -2.05
N LYS A 537 47.92 -2.50 -2.70
CA LYS A 537 46.99 -1.57 -2.04
C LYS A 537 46.18 -2.25 -0.95
N THR A 538 45.72 -3.48 -1.18
CA THR A 538 44.99 -4.26 -0.18
C THR A 538 45.87 -4.53 1.04
N ALA A 539 47.12 -4.96 0.82
CA ALA A 539 48.08 -5.17 1.89
C ALA A 539 48.37 -3.88 2.68
N GLN A 540 48.61 -2.77 1.98
CA GLN A 540 48.85 -1.46 2.60
C GLN A 540 47.69 -1.07 3.54
N TYR A 541 46.46 -1.20 3.07
CA TYR A 541 45.27 -0.86 3.85
C TYR A 541 45.07 -1.80 5.04
N LEU A 542 45.20 -3.12 4.85
CA LEU A 542 45.02 -4.10 5.93
C LEU A 542 46.11 -4.00 7.01
N LEU A 543 47.37 -3.72 6.63
CA LEU A 543 48.48 -3.52 7.57
C LEU A 543 48.34 -2.23 8.38
N SER A 544 47.83 -1.15 7.75
CA SER A 544 47.61 0.13 8.43
C SER A 544 46.53 0.10 9.52
N CYS A 545 45.81 -1.02 9.65
CA CYS A 545 44.58 -1.12 10.45
C CYS A 545 44.58 -2.38 11.34
N GLU A 546 45.63 -2.59 12.15
CA GLU A 546 45.70 -3.78 13.01
C GLU A 546 44.54 -3.90 14.01
N ASP A 547 43.96 -2.78 14.46
CA ASP A 547 42.85 -2.69 15.42
C ASP A 547 41.61 -1.94 14.93
N TRP A 548 41.02 -2.43 13.83
CA TRP A 548 39.73 -1.90 13.37
C TRP A 548 38.58 -2.20 14.34
N LYS A 549 37.62 -1.27 14.43
CA LYS A 549 36.43 -1.34 15.30
C LYS A 549 35.17 -1.87 14.59
N LEU A 550 35.30 -2.29 13.33
CA LEU A 550 34.19 -2.88 12.56
C LEU A 550 33.70 -4.15 13.24
N SER A 551 32.38 -4.27 13.37
CA SER A 551 31.76 -5.55 13.75
C SER A 551 31.96 -6.60 12.66
N ASP A 552 31.88 -7.88 13.03
CA ASP A 552 31.98 -8.98 12.06
C ASP A 552 30.97 -8.82 10.90
N LYS A 553 29.75 -8.35 11.18
CA LYS A 553 28.72 -8.10 10.15
C LYS A 553 29.13 -6.98 9.20
N GLU A 554 29.65 -5.86 9.71
CA GLU A 554 30.13 -4.77 8.87
C GLU A 554 31.30 -5.23 7.99
N ALA A 555 32.27 -5.95 8.56
CA ALA A 555 33.41 -6.44 7.83
C ALA A 555 33.01 -7.40 6.69
N ASN A 556 32.13 -8.37 6.96
CA ASN A 556 31.62 -9.29 5.92
C ASN A 556 30.81 -8.55 4.86
N PHE A 557 30.00 -7.56 5.24
CA PHE A 557 29.20 -6.81 4.28
C PHE A 557 30.08 -5.96 3.35
N ILE A 558 31.07 -5.24 3.90
CA ILE A 558 32.02 -4.43 3.11
C ILE A 558 32.81 -5.31 2.15
N PHE A 559 33.32 -6.44 2.63
CA PHE A 559 33.99 -7.44 1.81
C PHE A 559 33.09 -7.96 0.67
N ALA A 560 31.83 -8.30 0.97
CA ALA A 560 30.87 -8.76 -0.02
C ALA A 560 30.56 -7.67 -1.07
N CYS A 561 30.45 -6.40 -0.67
CA CYS A 561 30.31 -5.27 -1.61
C CYS A 561 31.50 -5.20 -2.58
N GLY A 562 32.72 -5.42 -2.08
CA GLY A 562 33.92 -5.51 -2.91
C GLY A 562 33.84 -6.62 -3.96
N MET A 563 33.37 -7.81 -3.57
CA MET A 563 33.15 -8.92 -4.51
C MET A 563 32.17 -8.53 -5.63
N GLY A 564 31.07 -7.87 -5.27
CA GLY A 564 30.01 -7.47 -6.22
C GLY A 564 30.37 -6.30 -7.12
N LEU A 565 31.40 -5.52 -6.77
CA LEU A 565 31.92 -4.42 -7.58
C LEU A 565 33.27 -4.75 -8.23
N SER A 566 33.69 -6.02 -8.19
CA SER A 566 34.98 -6.46 -8.72
C SER A 566 35.20 -5.99 -10.16
N GLN A 567 34.27 -6.31 -11.08
CA GLN A 567 34.38 -5.93 -12.48
C GLN A 567 34.53 -4.40 -12.65
N ARG A 568 33.72 -3.62 -11.92
CA ARG A 568 33.73 -2.16 -11.99
C ARG A 568 35.08 -1.56 -11.56
N VAL A 569 35.72 -2.14 -10.55
CA VAL A 569 37.05 -1.70 -10.10
C VAL A 569 38.10 -1.97 -11.17
N PHE A 570 38.04 -3.12 -11.86
CA PHE A 570 38.96 -3.40 -12.96
C PHE A 570 38.76 -2.46 -14.15
N GLU A 571 37.52 -2.07 -14.48
CA GLU A 571 37.23 -1.05 -15.51
C GLU A 571 37.89 0.30 -15.20
N ILE A 572 37.96 0.69 -13.92
CA ILE A 572 38.57 1.95 -13.50
C ILE A 572 40.09 1.87 -13.58
N LEU A 573 40.68 0.74 -13.17
CA LEU A 573 42.10 0.50 -13.36
C LEU A 573 42.49 0.48 -14.84
N ASP A 574 41.59 0.05 -15.74
CA ASP A 574 41.79 0.12 -17.18
C ASP A 574 41.86 1.57 -17.69
N LYS A 575 40.99 2.45 -17.18
CA LYS A 575 41.00 3.90 -17.51
C LYS A 575 42.27 4.57 -17.01
N GLU A 576 42.60 4.36 -15.73
CA GLU A 576 43.80 4.94 -15.09
C GLU A 576 45.09 4.58 -15.84
N THR A 577 45.15 3.37 -16.42
CA THR A 577 46.32 2.92 -17.20
C THR A 577 46.39 3.56 -18.59
N ARG A 578 45.26 4.00 -19.17
CA ARG A 578 45.18 4.64 -20.50
C ARG A 578 45.52 6.13 -20.46
N GLU A 579 45.32 6.79 -19.32
CA GLU A 579 45.64 8.21 -19.14
C GLU A 579 47.09 8.44 -18.68
N ALA A 580 47.72 7.42 -18.09
CA ALA A 580 49.11 7.47 -17.64
C ALA A 580 50.18 7.13 -18.70
N GLY A 581 49.75 6.79 -19.93
CA GLY A 581 50.63 6.47 -21.07
C GLY A 581 50.24 7.30 -22.28
#